data_AF-V5H1H2-F1
#
_entry.id   AF-V5H1H2-F1
#
_cell.length_a   1.000
_cell.length_b   1.000
_cell.length_c   1.000
_cell.angle_alpha   90.00
_cell.angle_beta   90.00
_cell.angle_gamma   90.00
#
_symmetry.space_group_name_H-M   'P 1'
#
loop_
_entity.id
_entity.type
_entity.pdbx_description
1 polymer ?
#
loop_
_entity_poly.entity_id
_entity_poly.type
_entity_poly.pdbx_seq_one_letter_code
_entity_poly.pdbx_strand_id
1 'polypeptide(L)'
;MSLVNEEQNYFAPFKKHEYILNNKNESFENKVESLIDVWQSVGELNLSKFDIRHVIQIMDWAKLHALNIVLTAEWNAYKATHQSKLLQEIEKAQTELLKLNSGFATRCKKLADVVKNPWEDGVLMKLMKTKDAKIGPEEIEFFCVETAYVVSVRLKKLCESQCEDLALNLVTAFMNCNKLSKNQNFSLNATETQMWFIFDIYIALLYKFQEKQKIVVLLKELSFEEGLQLVKRFAKKRVKISKIWM
;
A
#
# COMPACT_ATOMS: atom_id res chain seq x y z
N MET A 1 -30.73 -34.25 3.89
CA MET A 1 -30.29 -33.81 2.54
C MET A 1 -29.42 -32.59 2.71
N SER A 2 -28.15 -32.73 2.37
CA SER A 2 -27.06 -31.81 2.58
C SER A 2 -27.15 -30.58 1.66
N LEU A 3 -27.36 -29.39 2.22
CA LEU A 3 -27.07 -28.12 1.57
C LEU A 3 -25.58 -27.82 1.79
N VAL A 4 -24.73 -28.42 0.96
CA VAL A 4 -23.33 -28.02 0.87
C VAL A 4 -23.28 -26.70 0.11
N ASN A 5 -22.75 -25.68 0.76
CA ASN A 5 -22.39 -24.37 0.23
C ASN A 5 -21.82 -24.44 -1.19
N GLU A 6 -22.58 -23.96 -2.17
CA GLU A 6 -22.00 -23.31 -3.34
C GLU A 6 -21.65 -21.87 -2.95
N GLU A 7 -20.62 -21.69 -2.12
CA GLU A 7 -19.91 -20.42 -2.12
C GLU A 7 -19.32 -20.27 -3.53
N GLN A 8 -19.99 -19.51 -4.40
CA GLN A 8 -19.41 -19.08 -5.67
C GLN A 8 -18.03 -18.50 -5.34
N ASN A 9 -16.98 -19.21 -5.76
CA ASN A 9 -15.62 -18.75 -5.62
C ASN A 9 -15.47 -17.54 -6.56
N TYR A 10 -15.82 -16.36 -6.06
CA TYR A 10 -15.85 -15.09 -6.79
C TYR A 10 -14.44 -14.65 -7.23
N PHE A 11 -13.40 -15.29 -6.67
CA PHE A 11 -12.01 -15.19 -7.11
C PHE A 11 -11.62 -16.19 -8.22
N ALA A 12 -12.50 -17.12 -8.61
CA ALA A 12 -12.21 -18.11 -9.65
C ALA A 12 -11.71 -17.48 -10.98
N PRO A 13 -12.27 -16.35 -11.47
CA PRO A 13 -11.74 -15.69 -12.67
C PRO A 13 -10.29 -15.21 -12.52
N PHE A 14 -9.86 -14.94 -11.30
CA PHE A 14 -8.55 -14.36 -10.99
C PHE A 14 -7.49 -15.40 -10.59
N LYS A 15 -7.84 -16.68 -10.42
CA LYS A 15 -6.89 -17.72 -9.94
C LYS A 15 -5.62 -17.84 -10.79
N LYS A 16 -5.75 -17.77 -12.11
CA LYS A 16 -4.59 -17.80 -13.02
C LYS A 16 -3.68 -16.60 -12.76
N HIS A 17 -4.27 -15.41 -12.67
CA HIS A 17 -3.54 -14.17 -12.43
C HIS A 17 -2.90 -14.14 -11.03
N GLU A 18 -3.60 -14.64 -10.02
CA GLU A 18 -3.07 -14.79 -8.66
C GLU A 18 -1.81 -15.67 -8.63
N TYR A 19 -1.80 -16.77 -9.39
CA TYR A 19 -0.61 -17.60 -9.54
C TYR A 19 0.56 -16.82 -10.18
N ILE A 20 0.32 -16.16 -11.33
CA ILE A 20 1.35 -15.42 -12.06
C ILE A 20 1.93 -14.29 -11.21
N LEU A 21 1.06 -13.48 -10.59
CA LEU A 21 1.45 -12.29 -9.83
C LEU A 21 2.24 -12.62 -8.56
N ASN A 22 2.05 -13.81 -7.99
CA ASN A 22 2.77 -14.25 -6.79
C ASN A 22 3.98 -15.15 -7.08
N ASN A 23 4.13 -15.65 -8.31
CA ASN A 23 5.22 -16.54 -8.67
C ASN A 23 6.54 -15.76 -8.80
N LYS A 24 7.55 -16.12 -8.01
CA LYS A 24 8.87 -15.48 -8.03
C LYS A 24 9.67 -15.78 -9.30
N ASN A 25 9.36 -16.88 -9.98
CA ASN A 25 10.03 -17.31 -11.20
C ASN A 25 9.37 -16.73 -12.46
N GLU A 26 8.22 -16.07 -12.33
CA GLU A 26 7.58 -15.41 -13.45
C GLU A 26 8.29 -14.12 -13.82
N SER A 27 8.38 -13.88 -15.14
CA SER A 27 8.96 -12.68 -15.69
C SER A 27 8.15 -11.45 -15.27
N PHE A 28 8.84 -10.32 -15.12
CA PHE A 28 8.18 -9.08 -14.74
C PHE A 28 7.17 -8.63 -15.81
N GLU A 29 7.51 -8.82 -17.08
CA GLU A 29 6.61 -8.55 -18.22
C GLU A 29 5.31 -9.34 -18.12
N ASN A 30 5.37 -10.66 -17.92
CA ASN A 30 4.18 -11.49 -17.78
C ASN A 30 3.33 -11.08 -16.56
N LYS A 31 3.96 -10.61 -15.48
CA LYS A 31 3.23 -10.03 -14.33
C LYS A 31 2.52 -8.73 -14.69
N VAL A 32 3.16 -7.86 -15.46
CA VAL A 32 2.56 -6.60 -15.93
C VAL A 32 1.35 -6.90 -16.83
N GLU A 33 1.50 -7.80 -17.80
CA GLU A 33 0.41 -8.23 -18.69
C GLU A 33 -0.74 -8.85 -17.89
N SER A 34 -0.42 -9.78 -16.98
CA SER A 34 -1.42 -10.38 -16.10
C SER A 34 -2.12 -9.36 -15.20
N LEU A 35 -1.45 -8.29 -14.78
CA LEU A 35 -2.08 -7.21 -14.01
C LEU A 35 -3.06 -6.42 -14.87
N ILE A 36 -2.72 -6.16 -16.14
CA ILE A 36 -3.62 -5.47 -17.08
C ILE A 36 -4.88 -6.31 -17.29
N ASP A 37 -4.73 -7.62 -17.52
CA ASP A 37 -5.84 -8.55 -17.67
C ASP A 37 -6.73 -8.60 -16.42
N VAL A 38 -6.15 -8.47 -15.22
CA VAL A 38 -6.90 -8.35 -13.97
C VAL A 38 -7.81 -7.11 -13.99
N TRP A 39 -7.27 -5.93 -14.33
CA TRP A 39 -8.06 -4.70 -14.36
C TRP A 39 -9.11 -4.70 -15.46
N GLN A 40 -8.80 -5.29 -16.61
CA GLN A 40 -9.79 -5.55 -17.65
C GLN A 40 -10.93 -6.44 -17.11
N SER A 41 -10.59 -7.56 -16.48
CA SER A 41 -11.56 -8.50 -15.90
C SER A 41 -12.42 -7.85 -14.82
N VAL A 42 -11.86 -6.93 -14.02
CA VAL A 42 -12.63 -6.13 -13.04
C VAL A 42 -13.66 -5.25 -13.74
N GLY A 43 -13.31 -4.62 -14.87
CA GLY A 43 -14.24 -3.84 -15.69
C GLY A 43 -15.30 -4.70 -16.40
N GLU A 44 -15.09 -5.99 -16.55
CA GLU A 44 -16.04 -6.92 -17.18
C GLU A 44 -16.89 -7.68 -16.15
N LEU A 45 -16.70 -7.45 -14.84
CA LEU A 45 -17.46 -8.12 -13.80
C LEU A 45 -18.95 -7.85 -13.95
N ASN A 46 -19.74 -8.93 -13.91
CA ASN A 46 -21.19 -8.77 -13.81
C ASN A 46 -21.58 -8.39 -12.37
N LEU A 47 -21.52 -7.10 -12.08
CA LEU A 47 -21.72 -6.51 -10.76
C LEU A 47 -23.07 -6.89 -10.11
N SER A 48 -24.09 -7.25 -10.88
CA SER A 48 -25.39 -7.71 -10.36
C SER A 48 -25.32 -9.07 -9.63
N LYS A 49 -24.27 -9.85 -9.86
CA LYS A 49 -24.08 -11.20 -9.26
C LYS A 49 -23.20 -11.19 -8.02
N PHE A 50 -22.65 -10.04 -7.62
CA PHE A 50 -21.67 -9.96 -6.52
C PHE A 50 -22.24 -9.15 -5.36
N ASP A 51 -22.03 -9.67 -4.14
CA ASP A 51 -22.13 -8.84 -2.93
C ASP A 51 -21.04 -7.76 -2.97
N ILE A 52 -21.38 -6.54 -2.57
CA ILE A 52 -20.44 -5.41 -2.54
C ILE A 52 -19.17 -5.72 -1.73
N ARG A 53 -19.26 -6.57 -0.70
CA ARG A 53 -18.11 -7.02 0.10
C ARG A 53 -17.09 -7.79 -0.74
N HIS A 54 -17.57 -8.64 -1.66
CA HIS A 54 -16.71 -9.38 -2.58
C HIS A 54 -16.03 -8.46 -3.59
N VAL A 55 -16.77 -7.47 -4.10
CA VAL A 55 -16.22 -6.44 -4.99
C VAL A 55 -15.12 -5.64 -4.28
N ILE A 56 -15.34 -5.26 -3.02
CA ILE A 56 -14.33 -4.57 -2.20
C ILE A 56 -13.06 -5.44 -2.05
N GLN A 57 -13.22 -6.74 -1.79
CA GLN A 57 -12.08 -7.66 -1.65
C GLN A 57 -11.29 -7.81 -2.95
N ILE A 58 -11.98 -7.97 -4.10
CA ILE A 58 -11.34 -8.00 -5.41
C ILE A 58 -10.58 -6.70 -5.67
N MET A 59 -11.20 -5.56 -5.35
CA MET A 59 -10.58 -4.24 -5.53
C MET A 59 -9.35 -4.03 -4.67
N ASP A 60 -9.41 -4.41 -3.39
CA ASP A 60 -8.27 -4.29 -2.49
C ASP A 60 -7.12 -5.23 -2.92
N TRP A 61 -7.46 -6.43 -3.42
CA TRP A 61 -6.50 -7.37 -4.01
C TRP A 61 -5.86 -6.84 -5.30
N ALA A 62 -6.66 -6.37 -6.26
CA ALA A 62 -6.17 -5.82 -7.53
C ALA A 62 -5.30 -4.57 -7.29
N LYS A 63 -5.71 -3.70 -6.37
CA LYS A 63 -4.93 -2.54 -5.93
C LYS A 63 -3.59 -2.95 -5.32
N LEU A 64 -3.57 -3.96 -4.44
CA LEU A 64 -2.33 -4.47 -3.84
C LEU A 64 -1.34 -4.92 -4.92
N HIS A 65 -1.81 -5.70 -5.90
CA HIS A 65 -0.97 -6.19 -6.99
C HIS A 65 -0.51 -5.06 -7.91
N ALA A 66 -1.37 -4.09 -8.20
CA ALA A 66 -0.98 -2.90 -8.95
C ALA A 66 0.17 -2.16 -8.27
N LEU A 67 0.04 -1.86 -6.97
CA LEU A 67 1.08 -1.20 -6.19
C LEU A 67 2.37 -2.04 -6.12
N ASN A 68 2.26 -3.36 -5.94
CA ASN A 68 3.43 -4.24 -5.91
C ASN A 68 4.22 -4.25 -7.22
N ILE A 69 3.56 -4.05 -8.37
CA ILE A 69 4.22 -3.93 -9.67
C ILE A 69 4.78 -2.52 -9.85
N VAL A 70 3.93 -1.49 -9.81
CA VAL A 70 4.33 -0.14 -10.25
C VAL A 70 5.34 0.55 -9.32
N LEU A 71 5.39 0.13 -8.05
CA LEU A 71 6.38 0.63 -7.09
C LEU A 71 7.70 -0.17 -7.12
N THR A 72 7.81 -1.22 -7.93
CA THR A 72 9.07 -1.96 -8.11
C THR A 72 9.95 -1.26 -9.14
N ALA A 73 11.27 -1.20 -8.90
CA ALA A 73 12.22 -0.49 -9.78
C ALA A 73 12.17 -0.96 -11.25
N GLU A 74 11.93 -2.26 -11.47
CA GLU A 74 11.77 -2.87 -12.80
C GLU A 74 10.65 -2.20 -13.63
N TRP A 75 9.62 -1.64 -12.99
CA TRP A 75 8.52 -0.96 -13.68
C TRP A 75 8.99 0.15 -14.63
N ASN A 76 10.09 0.85 -14.32
CA ASN A 76 10.60 1.92 -15.16
C ASN A 76 10.97 1.46 -16.57
N ALA A 77 11.41 0.20 -16.75
CA ALA A 77 11.70 -0.37 -18.06
C ALA A 77 10.43 -0.67 -18.88
N TYR A 78 9.28 -0.86 -18.21
CA TYR A 78 8.01 -1.27 -18.79
C TYR A 78 6.98 -0.13 -18.87
N LYS A 79 7.22 0.98 -18.14
CA LYS A 79 6.32 2.12 -18.01
C LYS A 79 5.93 2.70 -19.37
N ALA A 80 6.89 2.93 -20.26
CA ALA A 80 6.64 3.52 -21.58
C ALA A 80 5.68 2.70 -22.45
N THR A 81 5.74 1.36 -22.34
CA THR A 81 4.94 0.44 -23.16
C THR A 81 3.57 0.16 -22.53
N HIS A 82 3.51 -0.01 -21.21
CA HIS A 82 2.33 -0.58 -20.55
C HIS A 82 1.51 0.39 -19.71
N GLN A 83 2.06 1.54 -19.31
CA GLN A 83 1.38 2.47 -18.40
C GLN A 83 0.04 2.96 -18.96
N SER A 84 0.01 3.36 -20.23
CA SER A 84 -1.22 3.87 -20.87
C SER A 84 -2.33 2.81 -20.87
N LYS A 85 -1.98 1.56 -21.24
CA LYS A 85 -2.94 0.44 -21.24
C LYS A 85 -3.45 0.14 -19.83
N LEU A 86 -2.57 0.08 -18.82
CA LEU A 86 -2.98 -0.16 -17.44
C LEU A 86 -3.91 0.95 -16.92
N LEU A 87 -3.61 2.22 -17.21
CA LEU A 87 -4.45 3.35 -16.83
C LEU A 87 -5.83 3.28 -17.49
N GLN A 88 -5.88 2.91 -18.78
CA GLN A 88 -7.13 2.74 -19.51
C GLN A 88 -8.01 1.65 -18.90
N GLU A 89 -7.44 0.49 -18.52
CA GLU A 89 -8.20 -0.59 -17.89
C GLU A 89 -8.67 -0.21 -16.47
N ILE A 90 -7.87 0.52 -15.70
CA ILE A 90 -8.30 1.08 -14.39
C ILE A 90 -9.47 2.07 -14.57
N GLU A 91 -9.44 2.91 -15.62
CA GLU A 91 -10.49 3.89 -15.90
C GLU A 91 -11.80 3.23 -16.38
N LYS A 92 -11.70 2.18 -17.21
CA LYS A 92 -12.86 1.35 -17.58
C LYS A 92 -13.46 0.67 -16.36
N ALA A 93 -12.64 0.02 -15.53
CA ALA A 93 -13.08 -0.59 -14.28
C ALA A 93 -13.75 0.43 -13.35
N GLN A 94 -13.17 1.63 -13.22
CA GLN A 94 -13.78 2.72 -12.47
C GLN A 94 -15.18 3.06 -12.97
N THR A 95 -15.38 3.19 -14.29
CA THR A 95 -16.67 3.55 -14.90
C THR A 95 -17.75 2.53 -14.55
N GLU A 96 -17.39 1.25 -14.52
CA GLU A 96 -18.33 0.18 -14.16
C GLU A 96 -18.59 0.12 -12.65
N LEU A 97 -17.56 0.21 -11.82
CA LEU A 97 -17.68 0.18 -10.36
C LEU A 97 -18.45 1.37 -9.79
N LEU A 98 -18.39 2.53 -10.46
CA LEU A 98 -19.16 3.72 -10.13
C LEU A 98 -20.67 3.47 -10.09
N LYS A 99 -21.16 2.51 -10.89
CA LYS A 99 -22.58 2.13 -10.92
C LYS A 99 -23.02 1.43 -9.62
N LEU A 100 -22.08 0.84 -8.87
CA LEU A 100 -22.35 0.23 -7.56
C LEU A 100 -22.16 1.21 -6.41
N ASN A 101 -21.05 1.95 -6.39
CA ASN A 101 -20.73 2.85 -5.29
C ASN A 101 -19.76 3.95 -5.74
N SER A 102 -20.10 5.20 -5.46
CA SER A 102 -19.28 6.36 -5.83
C SER A 102 -17.88 6.37 -5.19
N GLY A 103 -17.72 5.72 -4.03
CA GLY A 103 -16.43 5.58 -3.34
C GLY A 103 -15.37 4.80 -4.13
N PHE A 104 -15.76 3.96 -5.09
CA PHE A 104 -14.80 3.27 -5.94
C PHE A 104 -14.06 4.22 -6.88
N ALA A 105 -14.70 5.30 -7.36
CA ALA A 105 -13.99 6.27 -8.20
C ALA A 105 -12.82 6.94 -7.50
N THR A 106 -13.00 7.33 -6.23
CA THR A 106 -11.90 7.89 -5.46
C THR A 106 -10.77 6.88 -5.29
N ARG A 107 -11.09 5.59 -5.08
CA ARG A 107 -10.08 4.53 -4.96
C ARG A 107 -9.31 4.31 -6.26
N CYS A 108 -10.00 4.23 -7.40
CA CYS A 108 -9.37 4.06 -8.71
C CYS A 108 -8.54 5.28 -9.12
N LYS A 109 -9.05 6.50 -8.90
CA LYS A 109 -8.32 7.74 -9.17
C LYS A 109 -7.00 7.78 -8.39
N LYS A 110 -7.05 7.51 -7.08
CA LYS A 110 -5.83 7.45 -6.24
C LYS A 110 -4.83 6.42 -6.74
N LEU A 111 -5.28 5.24 -7.17
CA LEU A 111 -4.39 4.25 -7.76
C LEU A 111 -3.80 4.74 -9.08
N ALA A 112 -4.62 5.33 -9.96
CA ALA A 112 -4.17 5.87 -11.25
C ALA A 112 -3.11 6.96 -11.07
N ASP A 113 -3.24 7.82 -10.05
CA ASP A 113 -2.24 8.84 -9.72
C ASP A 113 -0.89 8.21 -9.35
N VAL A 114 -0.90 7.13 -8.55
CA VAL A 114 0.32 6.34 -8.25
C VAL A 114 0.88 5.64 -9.50
N VAL A 115 0.02 5.11 -10.38
CA VAL A 115 0.48 4.48 -11.64
C VAL A 115 1.16 5.51 -12.56
N LYS A 116 0.66 6.75 -12.59
CA LYS A 116 1.23 7.86 -13.38
C LYS A 116 2.61 8.25 -12.87
N ASN A 117 2.69 8.53 -11.57
CA ASN A 117 3.91 8.99 -10.91
C ASN A 117 4.23 8.08 -9.71
N PRO A 118 4.74 6.87 -9.96
CA PRO A 118 5.05 5.93 -8.89
C PRO A 118 6.00 6.50 -7.86
N TRP A 119 7.00 7.28 -8.22
CA TRP A 119 7.98 7.85 -7.27
C TRP A 119 8.28 9.33 -7.51
N GLU A 120 7.79 9.90 -8.61
CA GLU A 120 8.19 11.20 -9.15
C GLU A 120 7.37 12.38 -8.60
N ASP A 121 6.51 12.14 -7.61
CA ASP A 121 5.83 13.22 -6.90
C ASP A 121 6.83 14.11 -6.13
N GLY A 122 6.72 15.43 -6.31
CA GLY A 122 7.67 16.39 -5.75
C GLY A 122 7.69 16.41 -4.22
N VAL A 123 6.52 16.29 -3.58
CA VAL A 123 6.40 16.26 -2.12
C VAL A 123 6.98 14.96 -1.59
N LEU A 124 6.63 13.82 -2.19
CA LEU A 124 7.21 12.52 -1.85
C LEU A 124 8.74 12.53 -1.96
N MET A 125 9.28 13.05 -3.06
CA MET A 125 10.73 13.10 -3.29
C MET A 125 11.44 13.95 -2.25
N LYS A 126 10.86 15.10 -1.88
CA LYS A 126 11.36 15.95 -0.78
C LYS A 126 11.34 15.20 0.55
N LEU A 127 10.24 14.52 0.88
CA LEU A 127 10.08 13.76 2.11
C LEU A 127 11.06 12.58 2.21
N MET A 128 11.37 11.91 1.11
CA MET A 128 12.34 10.80 1.08
C MET A 128 13.80 11.27 1.14
N LYS A 129 14.13 12.41 0.53
CA LYS A 129 15.52 12.90 0.42
C LYS A 129 15.95 13.83 1.55
N THR A 130 15.02 14.35 2.34
CA THR A 130 15.31 15.32 3.39
C THR A 130 15.17 14.68 4.76
N LYS A 131 16.30 14.53 5.47
CA LYS A 131 16.27 14.09 6.88
C LYS A 131 15.46 15.08 7.71
N ASP A 132 14.56 14.55 8.54
CA ASP A 132 13.71 15.31 9.45
C ASP A 132 12.92 16.45 8.73
N ALA A 133 12.38 16.15 7.54
CA ALA A 133 11.58 17.08 6.75
C ALA A 133 10.45 17.74 7.57
N LYS A 134 10.30 19.06 7.42
CA LYS A 134 9.20 19.81 8.05
C LYS A 134 7.88 19.43 7.39
N ILE A 135 6.88 19.12 8.22
CA ILE A 135 5.52 18.82 7.77
C ILE A 135 4.72 20.13 7.73
N GLY A 136 4.45 20.62 6.52
CA GLY A 136 3.58 21.75 6.24
C GLY A 136 2.26 21.33 5.58
N PRO A 137 1.46 22.29 5.10
CA PRO A 137 0.18 22.01 4.44
C PRO A 137 0.28 21.07 3.24
N GLU A 138 1.31 21.22 2.40
CA GLU A 138 1.54 20.37 1.22
C GLU A 138 1.82 18.91 1.62
N GLU A 139 2.67 18.69 2.63
CA GLU A 139 2.96 17.34 3.14
C GLU A 139 1.74 16.70 3.82
N ILE A 140 0.92 17.49 4.51
CA ILE A 140 -0.33 17.01 5.11
C ILE A 140 -1.31 16.58 4.02
N GLU A 141 -1.51 17.41 3.00
CA GLU A 141 -2.38 17.09 1.86
C GLU A 141 -1.90 15.82 1.15
N PHE A 142 -0.59 15.73 0.90
CA PHE A 142 0.04 14.54 0.33
C PHE A 142 -0.33 13.28 1.13
N PHE A 143 -0.09 13.25 2.44
CA PHE A 143 -0.39 12.04 3.24
C PHE A 143 -1.88 11.72 3.36
N CYS A 144 -2.76 12.73 3.35
CA CYS A 144 -4.21 12.53 3.31
C CYS A 144 -4.69 11.87 2.01
N VAL A 145 -4.07 12.26 0.88
CA VAL A 145 -4.34 11.69 -0.44
C VAL A 145 -3.74 10.30 -0.57
N GLU A 146 -2.44 10.17 -0.26
CA GLU A 146 -1.63 8.96 -0.40
C GLU A 146 -2.18 7.80 0.46
N THR A 147 -2.72 8.11 1.64
CA THR A 147 -3.19 7.16 2.66
C THR A 147 -2.09 6.29 3.28
N ALA A 148 -2.29 5.86 4.53
CA ALA A 148 -1.37 4.95 5.21
C ALA A 148 -1.13 3.63 4.46
N TYR A 149 -2.12 3.18 3.67
CA TYR A 149 -1.98 1.97 2.87
C TYR A 149 -0.88 2.08 1.80
N VAL A 150 -0.87 3.14 1.00
CA VAL A 150 0.14 3.29 -0.07
C VAL A 150 1.51 3.58 0.56
N VAL A 151 1.55 4.41 1.61
CA VAL A 151 2.78 4.63 2.40
C VAL A 151 3.36 3.30 2.89
N SER A 152 2.54 2.39 3.41
CA SER A 152 2.98 1.06 3.87
C SER A 152 3.64 0.25 2.74
N VAL A 153 3.06 0.27 1.53
CA VAL A 153 3.62 -0.46 0.38
C VAL A 153 4.92 0.18 -0.09
N ARG A 154 5.00 1.53 -0.12
CA ARG A 154 6.24 2.25 -0.45
C ARG A 154 7.37 1.91 0.50
N LEU A 155 7.11 1.96 1.81
CA LEU A 155 8.10 1.63 2.83
C LEU A 155 8.61 0.21 2.65
N LYS A 156 7.71 -0.75 2.41
CA LYS A 156 8.08 -2.13 2.09
C LYS A 156 8.97 -2.20 0.86
N LYS A 157 8.61 -1.51 -0.23
CA LYS A 157 9.38 -1.52 -1.49
C LYS A 157 10.76 -0.88 -1.39
N LEU A 158 10.87 0.23 -0.66
CA LEU A 158 12.16 0.85 -0.37
C LEU A 158 13.06 -0.10 0.43
N CYS A 159 12.52 -0.77 1.46
CA CYS A 159 13.30 -1.73 2.24
C CYS A 159 13.69 -2.98 1.42
N GLU A 160 12.80 -3.50 0.58
CA GLU A 160 13.10 -4.62 -0.33
C GLU A 160 14.22 -4.27 -1.33
N SER A 161 14.32 -3.00 -1.72
CA SER A 161 15.30 -2.48 -2.67
C SER A 161 16.58 -1.94 -2.02
N GLN A 162 16.78 -2.16 -0.72
CA GLN A 162 17.93 -1.65 0.05
C GLN A 162 18.06 -0.11 0.04
N CYS A 163 16.91 0.59 0.04
CA CYS A 163 16.82 2.04 0.18
C CYS A 163 16.31 2.43 1.58
N GLU A 164 16.87 1.81 2.63
CA GLU A 164 16.38 1.97 4.00
C GLU A 164 16.58 3.39 4.56
N ASP A 165 17.52 4.17 4.02
CA ASP A 165 17.72 5.58 4.36
C ASP A 165 16.55 6.45 3.87
N LEU A 166 16.12 6.25 2.63
CA LEU A 166 14.92 6.89 2.06
C LEU A 166 13.66 6.44 2.81
N ALA A 167 13.57 5.15 3.14
CA ALA A 167 12.47 4.60 3.93
C ALA A 167 12.41 5.25 5.32
N LEU A 168 13.57 5.45 5.97
CA LEU A 168 13.66 6.07 7.29
C LEU A 168 13.18 7.52 7.24
N ASN A 169 13.56 8.29 6.22
CA ASN A 169 13.08 9.66 6.05
C ASN A 169 11.56 9.71 5.83
N LEU A 170 11.02 8.87 4.94
CA LEU A 170 9.58 8.82 4.65
C LEU A 170 8.75 8.42 5.87
N VAL A 171 9.17 7.38 6.61
CA VAL A 171 8.44 6.94 7.80
C VAL A 171 8.52 7.98 8.91
N THR A 172 9.67 8.65 9.08
CA THR A 172 9.81 9.74 10.06
C THR A 172 8.84 10.87 9.75
N ALA A 173 8.76 11.29 8.49
CA ALA A 173 7.83 12.31 8.03
C ALA A 173 6.36 11.90 8.27
N PHE A 174 5.99 10.67 7.92
CA PHE A 174 4.65 10.14 8.15
C PHE A 174 4.29 10.12 9.64
N MET A 175 5.21 9.68 10.51
CA MET A 175 4.98 9.61 11.94
C MET A 175 4.85 11.01 12.57
N ASN A 176 5.62 11.99 12.08
CA ASN A 176 5.45 13.39 12.47
C ASN A 176 4.09 13.93 12.02
N CYS A 177 3.65 13.62 10.80
CA CYS A 177 2.32 14.00 10.32
C CYS A 177 1.20 13.35 11.14
N ASN A 178 1.36 12.09 11.56
CA ASN A 178 0.41 11.40 12.44
C ASN A 178 0.33 12.02 13.84
N LYS A 179 1.44 12.52 14.38
CA LYS A 179 1.41 13.31 15.63
C LYS A 179 0.61 14.60 15.43
N LEU A 180 0.84 15.30 14.32
CA LEU A 180 0.09 16.52 13.98
C LEU A 180 -1.40 16.24 13.75
N SER A 181 -1.75 15.11 13.13
CA SER A 181 -3.14 14.74 12.85
C SER A 181 -3.97 14.56 14.12
N LYS A 182 -3.36 14.01 15.18
CA LYS A 182 -3.96 13.92 16.52
C LYS A 182 -4.15 15.30 17.15
N ASN A 183 -3.17 16.19 17.00
CA ASN A 183 -3.21 17.54 17.60
C ASN A 183 -4.16 18.50 16.86
N GLN A 184 -4.29 18.35 15.54
CA GLN A 184 -5.08 19.22 14.66
C GLN A 184 -6.38 18.58 14.19
N ASN A 185 -6.70 17.39 14.70
CA ASN A 185 -7.95 16.65 14.45
C ASN A 185 -8.28 16.41 12.97
N PHE A 186 -7.30 15.93 12.19
CA PHE A 186 -7.52 15.47 10.82
C PHE A 186 -7.20 13.98 10.66
N SER A 187 -7.72 13.36 9.59
CA SER A 187 -7.58 11.92 9.33
C SER A 187 -6.55 11.63 8.23
N LEU A 188 -5.63 10.71 8.52
CA LEU A 188 -4.70 10.12 7.53
C LEU A 188 -5.29 8.93 6.77
N ASN A 189 -6.59 8.65 6.95
CA ASN A 189 -7.28 7.50 6.35
C ASN A 189 -6.54 6.18 6.61
N ALA A 190 -6.16 5.97 7.88
CA ALA A 190 -5.35 4.84 8.30
C ALA A 190 -6.18 3.89 9.19
N THR A 191 -6.08 2.59 8.91
CA THR A 191 -6.53 1.58 9.86
C THR A 191 -5.49 1.41 10.97
N GLU A 192 -5.92 0.94 12.14
CA GLU A 192 -5.01 0.67 13.26
C GLU A 192 -3.88 -0.30 12.86
N THR A 193 -4.21 -1.33 12.06
CA THR A 193 -3.23 -2.31 11.58
C THR A 193 -2.17 -1.68 10.68
N GLN A 194 -2.55 -0.74 9.81
CA GLN A 194 -1.60 -0.01 8.96
C GLN A 194 -0.69 0.89 9.81
N MET A 195 -1.25 1.59 10.79
CA MET A 195 -0.45 2.41 11.71
C MET A 195 0.56 1.57 12.47
N TRP A 196 0.16 0.39 12.95
CA TRP A 196 1.07 -0.53 13.63
C TRP A 196 2.17 -1.06 12.72
N PHE A 197 1.82 -1.41 11.48
CA PHE A 197 2.81 -1.85 10.50
C PHE A 197 3.86 -0.76 10.21
N ILE A 198 3.42 0.48 10.00
CA ILE A 198 4.30 1.62 9.76
C ILE A 198 5.18 1.90 11.01
N PHE A 199 4.60 1.84 12.21
CA PHE A 199 5.34 2.00 13.45
C PHE A 199 6.42 0.91 13.63
N ASP A 200 6.08 -0.35 13.35
CA ASP A 200 7.03 -1.46 13.46
C ASP A 200 8.20 -1.30 12.45
N ILE A 201 7.93 -0.83 11.22
CA ILE A 201 8.97 -0.44 10.26
C ILE A 201 9.83 0.68 10.83
N TYR A 202 9.22 1.70 11.43
CA TYR A 202 9.97 2.85 11.96
C TYR A 202 10.97 2.42 13.04
N ILE A 203 10.52 1.62 14.01
CA ILE A 203 11.38 1.09 15.06
C ILE A 203 12.52 0.23 14.48
N ALA A 204 12.21 -0.60 13.47
CA ALA A 204 13.20 -1.44 12.79
C ALA A 204 14.29 -0.61 12.11
N LEU A 205 13.90 0.43 11.37
CA LEU A 205 14.82 1.32 10.68
C LEU A 205 15.66 2.13 11.67
N LEU A 206 15.04 2.70 12.71
CA LEU A 206 15.79 3.40 13.76
C LEU A 206 16.82 2.48 14.43
N TYR A 207 16.49 1.20 14.64
CA TYR A 207 17.41 0.23 15.21
C TYR A 207 18.59 -0.03 14.28
N LYS A 208 18.30 -0.28 12.98
CA LYS A 208 19.31 -0.48 11.93
C LYS A 208 20.27 0.72 11.82
N PHE A 209 19.75 1.94 11.90
CA PHE A 209 20.54 3.18 11.85
C PHE A 209 21.08 3.64 13.22
N GLN A 210 20.99 2.79 14.25
CA GLN A 210 21.53 3.04 15.60
C GLN A 210 20.96 4.30 16.30
N GLU A 211 19.78 4.75 15.91
CA GLU A 211 19.07 5.92 16.48
C GLU A 211 18.35 5.54 17.80
N LYS A 212 19.09 4.94 18.74
CA LYS A 212 18.56 4.36 19.99
C LYS A 212 17.78 5.37 20.83
N GLN A 213 18.21 6.63 20.87
CA GLN A 213 17.53 7.67 21.65
C GLN A 213 16.13 7.97 21.08
N LYS A 214 15.97 7.99 19.76
CA LYS A 214 14.66 8.17 19.11
C LYS A 214 13.73 7.00 19.46
N ILE A 215 14.24 5.76 19.48
CA ILE A 215 13.46 4.59 19.92
C ILE A 215 12.99 4.76 21.35
N VAL A 216 13.88 5.13 22.29
CA VAL A 216 13.51 5.31 23.70
C VAL A 216 12.42 6.38 23.85
N VAL A 217 12.51 7.49 23.12
CA VAL A 217 11.48 8.54 23.13
C VAL A 217 10.14 7.99 22.63
N LEU A 218 10.12 7.28 21.50
CA LEU A 218 8.90 6.70 20.95
C LEU A 218 8.25 5.70 21.90
N LEU A 219 9.03 4.83 22.52
CA LEU A 219 8.50 3.83 23.45
C LEU A 219 7.92 4.45 24.72
N LYS A 220 8.47 5.58 25.17
CA LYS A 220 7.94 6.33 26.32
C LYS A 220 6.62 7.04 26.03
N GLU A 221 6.33 7.34 24.76
CA GLU A 221 5.07 7.97 24.35
C GLU A 221 3.91 6.96 24.25
N LEU A 222 4.19 5.65 24.26
CA LEU A 222 3.16 4.63 24.17
C LEU A 222 2.37 4.51 25.48
N SER A 223 1.05 4.39 25.38
CA SER A 223 0.22 3.91 26.47
C SER A 223 0.56 2.47 26.83
N PHE A 224 0.10 2.00 28.00
CA PHE A 224 0.30 0.63 28.42
C PHE A 224 -0.25 -0.40 27.40
N GLU A 225 -1.45 -0.15 26.86
CA GLU A 225 -2.06 -1.05 25.87
C GLU A 225 -1.26 -1.05 24.56
N GLU A 226 -0.84 0.12 24.07
CA GLU A 226 0.02 0.25 22.90
C GLU A 226 1.36 -0.48 23.07
N GLY A 227 1.98 -0.35 24.24
CA GLY A 227 3.20 -1.08 24.60
C GLY A 227 2.99 -2.60 24.68
N LEU A 228 1.86 -3.05 25.23
CA LEU A 228 1.52 -4.47 25.28
C LEU A 228 1.30 -5.03 23.86
N GLN A 229 0.61 -4.28 22.99
CA GLN A 229 0.42 -4.67 21.58
C GLN A 229 1.75 -4.77 20.84
N LEU A 230 2.66 -3.80 21.06
CA LEU A 230 4.01 -3.86 20.52
C LEU A 230 4.72 -5.15 20.93
N VAL A 231 4.81 -5.44 22.22
CA VAL A 231 5.47 -6.66 22.73
C VAL A 231 4.83 -7.92 22.14
N LYS A 232 3.49 -7.99 22.06
CA LYS A 232 2.78 -9.12 21.45
C LYS A 232 3.15 -9.32 19.97
N ARG A 233 3.28 -8.25 19.18
CA ARG A 233 3.64 -8.34 17.75
C ARG A 233 5.08 -8.81 17.55
N PHE A 234 6.00 -8.28 18.36
CA PHE A 234 7.41 -8.66 18.34
C PHE A 234 7.64 -10.10 18.82
N ALA A 235 7.04 -10.50 19.95
CA ALA A 235 7.18 -11.84 20.52
C ALA A 235 6.66 -12.94 19.59
N LYS A 236 5.57 -12.67 18.84
CA LYS A 236 4.99 -13.64 17.90
C LYS A 236 5.76 -13.74 16.57
N LYS A 237 6.88 -13.02 16.40
CA LYS A 237 7.59 -12.87 15.10
C LYS A 237 6.64 -12.53 13.94
N ARG A 238 5.49 -11.89 14.22
CA ARG A 238 4.54 -11.45 13.18
C ARG A 238 5.18 -10.36 12.31
N VAL A 239 6.23 -9.74 12.83
CA VAL A 239 7.17 -8.88 12.12
C VAL A 239 8.16 -9.75 11.33
N LYS A 240 7.68 -10.55 10.36
CA LYS A 240 8.52 -10.99 9.22
C LYS A 240 8.61 -9.84 8.21
N ILE A 241 8.96 -8.65 8.68
CA ILE A 241 9.16 -7.49 7.82
C ILE A 241 10.52 -7.70 7.15
N SER A 242 10.47 -8.44 6.04
CA SER A 242 11.39 -8.34 4.90
C SER A 242 12.84 -8.06 5.28
N LYS A 243 13.62 -9.06 5.70
CA LYS A 243 15.09 -8.97 5.88
C LYS A 243 15.66 -7.85 6.82
N ILE A 244 14.86 -6.92 7.34
CA ILE A 244 15.34 -5.79 8.17
C ILE A 244 15.71 -6.27 9.59
N TRP A 245 15.09 -7.36 10.05
CA TRP A 245 15.35 -7.98 11.36
C TRP A 245 16.21 -9.25 11.29
N MET A 246 16.88 -9.51 10.16
CA MET A 246 17.88 -10.59 10.05
C MET A 246 19.29 -10.03 10.23
#